data_AF-A0A847WVF6-F1
#
_entry.id   AF-A0A847WVF6-F1
#
_cell.length_a   1.000
_cell.length_b   1.000
_cell.length_c   1.000
_cell.angle_alpha   90.00
_cell.angle_beta   90.00
_cell.angle_gamma   90.00
#
_symmetry.space_group_name_H-M   'P 1'
#
loop_
_entity.id
_entity.type
_entity.pdbx_description
1 polymer ?
#
loop_
_entity_poly.entity_id
_entity_poly.type
_entity_poly.pdbx_seq_one_letter_code
_entity_poly.pdbx_strand_id
1 'polypeptide(L)'
;MGRILVTALVLAAMALPAQAQYFTLGGDDLDACAANGEVVGLKQEGDNFLAVRAGPGTSHAKLDELRMRDAVYICTEDGDWYGIVYGDDDCGVTSPIDPPRPYTGPCASGWVHSRYINVTAG
;
A
#
# COMPACT_ATOMS: atom_id res chain seq x y z
N MET A 1 2.59 10.13 -59.97
CA MET A 1 2.28 11.29 -59.11
C MET A 1 1.13 10.88 -58.19
N GLY A 2 1.19 10.71 -56.88
CA GLY A 2 2.22 10.54 -55.85
C GLY A 2 1.43 10.03 -54.62
N ARG A 3 1.79 8.89 -54.03
CA ARG A 3 1.04 8.26 -52.92
C ARG A 3 1.52 8.88 -51.61
N ILE A 4 0.63 9.62 -50.94
CA ILE A 4 0.89 10.19 -49.60
C ILE A 4 0.73 9.05 -48.59
N LEU A 5 1.83 8.68 -47.94
CA LEU A 5 1.86 7.77 -46.80
C LEU A 5 1.65 8.61 -45.53
N VAL A 6 0.52 8.40 -44.85
CA VAL A 6 0.26 9.00 -43.54
C VAL A 6 0.79 8.05 -42.47
N THR A 7 1.91 8.41 -41.86
CA THR A 7 2.50 7.67 -40.73
C THR A 7 1.70 7.99 -39.48
N ALA A 8 1.01 7.00 -38.92
CA ALA A 8 0.35 7.13 -37.62
C ALA A 8 1.43 7.13 -36.52
N LEU A 9 1.57 8.25 -35.82
CA LEU A 9 2.41 8.36 -34.63
C LEU A 9 1.65 7.72 -33.47
N VAL A 10 2.02 6.49 -33.08
CA VAL A 10 1.45 5.83 -31.91
C VAL A 10 2.08 6.45 -30.67
N LEU A 11 1.36 7.33 -29.97
CA LEU A 11 1.73 7.74 -28.61
C LEU A 11 1.47 6.56 -27.67
N ALA A 12 2.54 5.85 -27.30
CA ALA A 12 2.50 4.93 -26.17
C ALA A 12 2.40 5.77 -24.89
N ALA A 13 1.20 5.86 -24.31
CA ALA A 13 1.03 6.37 -22.95
C ALA A 13 1.74 5.41 -21.99
N MET A 14 2.92 5.80 -21.51
CA MET A 14 3.56 5.08 -20.41
C MET A 14 2.69 5.27 -19.18
N ALA A 15 1.91 4.25 -18.81
CA ALA A 15 1.28 4.19 -17.51
C ALA A 15 2.41 4.21 -16.48
N LEU A 16 2.66 5.36 -15.85
CA LEU A 16 3.43 5.40 -14.62
C LEU A 16 2.78 4.38 -13.69
N PRO A 17 3.54 3.52 -12.99
CA PRO A 17 2.94 2.71 -11.94
C PRO A 17 2.19 3.70 -11.04
N ALA A 18 0.91 3.43 -10.78
CA ALA A 18 0.14 4.20 -9.82
C ALA A 18 0.85 4.04 -8.49
N GLN A 19 1.80 4.94 -8.22
CA GLN A 19 2.60 4.91 -7.03
C GLN A 19 1.59 5.09 -5.90
N ALA A 20 1.44 4.05 -5.07
CA ALA A 20 0.98 4.28 -3.71
C ALA A 20 1.74 5.50 -3.23
N GLN A 21 1.06 6.52 -2.70
CA GLN A 21 1.78 7.59 -2.02
C GLN A 21 2.52 6.90 -0.88
N TYR A 22 3.80 6.70 -1.11
CA TYR A 22 4.69 6.06 -0.16
C TYR A 22 4.63 6.89 1.10
N PHE A 23 4.26 6.28 2.22
CA PHE A 23 4.48 6.91 3.51
C PHE A 23 5.96 6.78 3.87
N THR A 24 6.42 7.71 4.69
CA THR A 24 7.79 7.71 5.20
C THR A 24 7.86 6.76 6.39
N LEU A 25 8.88 5.91 6.41
CA LEU A 25 9.16 4.93 7.45
C LEU A 25 10.29 5.39 8.36
N GLY A 26 10.21 5.00 9.63
CA GLY A 26 11.28 5.18 10.63
C GLY A 26 11.50 6.63 11.05
N GLY A 27 12.71 6.92 11.51
CA GLY A 27 13.09 8.22 12.09
C GLY A 27 13.46 8.19 13.56
N ASP A 28 13.46 7.01 14.17
CA ASP A 28 13.93 6.72 15.52
C ASP A 28 14.71 5.39 15.55
N ASP A 29 15.07 4.94 16.75
CA ASP A 29 15.77 3.68 17.01
C ASP A 29 14.82 2.48 17.20
N LEU A 30 13.54 2.63 16.82
CA LEU A 30 12.52 1.58 16.88
C LEU A 30 12.31 0.92 15.52
N ASP A 31 11.56 -0.18 15.49
CA ASP A 31 11.16 -0.84 14.24
C ASP A 31 10.42 0.14 13.33
N ALA A 32 10.77 0.13 12.04
CA ALA A 32 10.18 1.04 11.07
C ALA A 32 8.65 0.94 10.98
N CYS A 33 8.09 -0.23 11.27
CA CYS A 33 6.66 -0.38 11.51
C CYS A 33 6.41 -0.77 12.98
N ALA A 34 5.65 0.07 13.68
CA ALA A 34 5.46 -0.02 15.12
C ALA A 34 4.60 -1.21 15.58
N ALA A 35 3.83 -1.83 14.68
CA ALA A 35 2.92 -2.90 15.06
C ALA A 35 2.67 -3.91 13.93
N ASN A 36 2.12 -5.06 14.32
CA ASN A 36 1.55 -6.06 13.42
C ASN A 36 0.04 -6.08 13.56
N GLY A 37 -0.65 -6.48 12.50
CA GLY A 37 -2.10 -6.63 12.51
C GLY A 37 -2.60 -7.71 11.56
N GLU A 38 -3.88 -8.00 11.68
CA GLU A 38 -4.60 -8.98 10.86
C GLU A 38 -5.92 -8.37 10.37
N VAL A 39 -6.28 -8.64 9.11
CA VAL A 39 -7.54 -8.16 8.54
C VAL A 39 -8.74 -8.89 9.14
N VAL A 40 -9.69 -8.13 9.67
CA VAL A 40 -10.89 -8.63 10.37
C VAL A 40 -12.17 -7.92 9.89
N GLY A 41 -13.33 -8.46 10.28
CA GLY A 41 -14.61 -7.74 10.16
C GLY A 41 -15.12 -7.54 8.73
N LEU A 42 -14.56 -8.26 7.75
CA LEU A 42 -15.08 -8.28 6.38
C LEU A 42 -16.43 -9.00 6.34
N LYS A 43 -17.37 -8.43 5.58
CA LYS A 43 -18.69 -9.04 5.37
C LYS A 43 -18.60 -10.05 4.25
N GLN A 44 -18.99 -11.29 4.55
CA GLN A 44 -19.06 -12.36 3.55
C GLN A 44 -20.13 -12.06 2.48
N GLU A 45 -21.24 -11.43 2.88
CA GLU A 45 -22.25 -10.89 1.98
C GLU A 45 -21.88 -9.45 1.60
N GLY A 46 -21.05 -9.30 0.58
CA GLY A 46 -20.57 -8.01 0.08
C GLY A 46 -19.30 -8.18 -0.75
N ASP A 47 -18.50 -7.11 -0.82
CA ASP A 47 -17.23 -7.09 -1.55
C ASP A 47 -16.20 -8.12 -1.01
N ASN A 48 -16.29 -8.44 0.29
CA ASN A 48 -15.44 -9.42 0.97
C ASN A 48 -13.92 -9.20 0.76
N PHE A 49 -13.50 -7.93 0.73
CA PHE A 49 -12.11 -7.50 0.80
C PHE A 49 -11.98 -6.20 1.59
N LEU A 50 -10.75 -5.94 2.03
CA LEU A 50 -10.28 -4.62 2.45
C LEU A 50 -9.49 -3.99 1.30
N ALA A 51 -9.93 -2.82 0.82
CA ALA A 51 -9.22 -2.12 -0.25
C ALA A 51 -7.93 -1.50 0.28
N VAL A 52 -6.81 -1.82 -0.35
CA VAL A 52 -5.54 -1.10 -0.19
C VAL A 52 -5.54 0.07 -1.15
N ARG A 53 -5.23 1.27 -0.65
CA ARG A 53 -5.35 2.52 -1.40
C ARG A 53 -4.04 3.26 -1.49
N ALA A 54 -3.95 4.12 -2.51
CA ALA A 54 -2.78 4.94 -2.74
C ALA A 54 -2.59 6.06 -1.71
N GLY A 55 -3.56 6.33 -0.84
CA GLY A 55 -3.48 7.34 0.20
C GLY A 55 -4.62 7.19 1.21
N PRO A 56 -4.58 7.95 2.32
CA PRO A 56 -5.61 7.90 3.35
C PRO A 56 -6.91 8.53 2.83
N GLY A 57 -7.88 7.68 2.48
CA GLY A 57 -9.19 8.13 2.02
C GLY A 57 -9.76 7.31 0.87
N THR A 58 -11.09 7.29 0.76
CA THR A 58 -11.80 6.57 -0.30
C THR A 58 -11.69 7.23 -1.69
N SER A 59 -11.28 8.49 -1.74
CA SER A 59 -10.98 9.23 -2.98
C SER A 59 -9.67 8.78 -3.65
N HIS A 60 -8.76 8.14 -2.91
CA HIS A 60 -7.52 7.62 -3.46
C HIS A 60 -7.78 6.32 -4.23
N ALA A 61 -7.01 6.12 -5.31
CA ALA A 61 -7.11 4.94 -6.15
C ALA A 61 -6.93 3.66 -5.33
N LYS A 62 -7.75 2.65 -5.62
CA LYS A 62 -7.55 1.29 -5.11
C LYS A 62 -6.35 0.69 -5.85
N LEU A 63 -5.40 0.17 -5.08
CA LEU A 63 -4.20 -0.48 -5.57
C LEU A 63 -4.33 -2.00 -5.52
N ASP A 64 -4.96 -2.51 -4.46
CA ASP A 64 -5.03 -3.94 -4.17
C ASP A 64 -6.20 -4.27 -3.22
N GLU A 65 -6.37 -5.55 -2.91
CA GLU A 65 -7.40 -6.10 -2.05
C GLU A 65 -6.82 -7.13 -1.07
N LEU A 66 -6.97 -6.89 0.24
CA LEU A 66 -6.67 -7.88 1.27
C LEU A 66 -7.91 -8.69 1.65
N ARG A 67 -7.71 -9.93 2.03
CA ARG A 67 -8.72 -10.87 2.52
C ARG A 67 -8.69 -10.96 4.04
N MET A 68 -9.76 -11.53 4.59
CA MET A 68 -9.82 -11.79 6.02
C MET A 68 -8.64 -12.67 6.39
N ARG A 69 -7.99 -12.34 7.51
CA ARG A 69 -6.80 -13.02 8.05
C ARG A 69 -5.47 -12.70 7.38
N ASP A 70 -5.45 -11.85 6.35
CA ASP A 70 -4.18 -11.37 5.82
C ASP A 70 -3.43 -10.59 6.89
N ALA A 71 -2.14 -10.89 7.03
CA ALA A 71 -1.25 -10.23 7.99
C ALA A 71 -0.65 -8.97 7.38
N VAL A 72 -0.49 -7.94 8.21
CA VAL A 72 0.07 -6.64 7.81
C VAL A 72 1.02 -6.10 8.88
N TYR A 73 2.03 -5.35 8.45
CA TYR A 73 2.77 -4.44 9.30
C TYR A 73 2.09 -3.07 9.28
N ILE A 74 1.92 -2.46 10.45
CA ILE A 74 1.31 -1.14 10.63
C ILE A 74 2.44 -0.15 10.91
N CYS A 75 2.60 0.82 10.02
CA CYS A 75 3.82 1.62 9.97
C CYS A 75 3.59 3.10 10.24
N THR A 76 2.39 3.59 9.94
CA THR A 76 1.97 4.95 10.22
C THR A 76 0.46 5.04 10.27
N GLU A 77 -0.06 6.16 10.75
CA GLU A 77 -1.48 6.45 10.81
C GLU A 77 -1.77 7.88 10.32
N ASP A 78 -2.93 8.04 9.67
CA ASP A 78 -3.50 9.33 9.32
C ASP A 78 -5.02 9.26 9.48
N GLY A 79 -5.52 9.79 10.60
CA GLY A 79 -6.92 9.67 11.00
C GLY A 79 -7.36 8.21 11.10
N ASP A 80 -8.38 7.83 10.35
CA ASP A 80 -8.95 6.47 10.35
C ASP A 80 -8.21 5.48 9.43
N TRP A 81 -7.01 5.83 8.96
CA TRP A 81 -6.26 5.04 7.98
C TRP A 81 -4.90 4.63 8.53
N TYR A 82 -4.54 3.37 8.31
CA TYR A 82 -3.21 2.85 8.54
C TYR A 82 -2.43 2.77 7.23
N GLY A 83 -1.21 3.27 7.24
CA GLY A 83 -0.20 2.95 6.25
C GLY A 83 0.42 1.60 6.60
N ILE A 84 0.28 0.64 5.69
CA ILE A 84 0.67 -0.75 5.90
C ILE A 84 1.71 -1.23 4.88
N VAL A 85 2.51 -2.20 5.31
CA VAL A 85 3.34 -3.05 4.44
C VAL A 85 2.88 -4.50 4.60
N TYR A 86 2.82 -5.26 3.51
CA TYR A 86 2.31 -6.64 3.53
C TYR A 86 2.90 -7.49 2.40
N GLY A 87 3.04 -8.79 2.66
CA GLY A 87 3.63 -9.77 1.75
C GLY A 87 4.20 -10.97 2.51
N ASP A 88 4.58 -12.02 1.78
CA ASP A 88 5.10 -13.27 2.36
C ASP A 88 6.63 -13.24 2.62
N ASP A 89 7.32 -12.21 2.13
CA ASP A 89 8.77 -12.04 2.22
C ASP A 89 9.20 -11.20 3.44
N ASP A 90 10.50 -11.20 3.76
CA ASP A 90 11.06 -10.21 4.67
C ASP A 90 10.95 -8.81 4.06
N CYS A 91 10.00 -8.02 4.60
CA CYS A 91 9.70 -6.69 4.10
C CYS A 91 10.72 -5.62 4.55
N GLY A 92 11.66 -5.95 5.43
CA GLY A 92 12.68 -5.02 5.93
C GLY A 92 12.13 -3.90 6.80
N VAL A 93 11.07 -4.15 7.56
CA VAL A 93 10.38 -3.15 8.38
C VAL A 93 10.37 -3.43 9.89
N THR A 94 10.88 -4.58 10.31
CA THR A 94 11.04 -4.98 11.73
C THR A 94 12.46 -4.67 12.24
N SER A 95 12.98 -3.54 11.81
CA SER A 95 14.27 -2.99 12.24
C SER A 95 14.25 -1.48 11.99
N PRO A 96 15.08 -0.70 12.70
CA PRO A 96 15.13 0.75 12.50
C PRO A 96 15.52 1.16 11.08
N ILE A 97 14.83 2.18 10.58
CA ILE A 97 15.16 2.89 9.34
C ILE A 97 15.51 4.34 9.71
N ASP A 98 16.80 4.64 9.70
CA ASP A 98 17.36 5.97 9.96
C ASP A 98 18.44 6.27 8.88
N PRO A 99 18.31 7.34 8.06
CA PRO A 99 17.26 8.37 8.12
C PRO A 99 15.89 7.88 7.62
N PRO A 100 14.81 8.55 8.06
CA PRO A 100 13.47 8.22 7.62
C PRO A 100 13.35 8.39 6.11
N ARG A 101 12.68 7.44 5.44
CA ARG A 101 12.56 7.42 3.98
C ARG A 101 11.26 6.76 3.50
N PRO A 102 10.79 7.06 2.28
CA PRO A 102 9.71 6.32 1.65
C PRO A 102 9.99 4.82 1.60
N TYR A 103 8.96 3.99 1.77
CA TYR A 103 9.12 2.54 1.62
C TYR A 103 9.45 2.16 0.17
N THR A 104 10.56 1.48 -0.04
CA THR A 104 11.00 0.96 -1.35
C THR A 104 11.44 -0.50 -1.26
N GLY A 105 10.93 -1.21 -0.25
CA GLY A 105 11.25 -2.62 -0.03
C GLY A 105 10.54 -3.56 -1.01
N PRO A 106 10.74 -4.88 -0.85
CA PRO A 106 10.25 -5.88 -1.80
C PRO A 106 8.74 -6.14 -1.68
N CYS A 107 8.13 -5.81 -0.54
CA CYS A 107 6.72 -6.09 -0.27
C CYS A 107 5.78 -5.01 -0.84
N ALA A 108 4.48 -5.31 -0.84
CA ALA A 108 3.46 -4.34 -1.20
C ALA A 108 3.21 -3.35 -0.05
N SER A 109 2.67 -2.18 -0.39
CA SER A 109 2.33 -1.15 0.59
C SER A 109 1.18 -0.29 0.13
N GLY A 110 0.50 0.35 1.09
CA GLY A 110 -0.56 1.30 0.84
C GLY A 110 -1.34 1.62 2.10
N TRP A 111 -2.56 2.12 1.92
CA TRP A 111 -3.40 2.62 3.00
C TRP A 111 -4.69 1.82 3.12
N VAL A 112 -5.04 1.41 4.34
CA VAL A 112 -6.28 0.68 4.66
C VAL A 112 -7.03 1.35 5.79
N HIS A 113 -8.35 1.21 5.81
CA HIS A 113 -9.14 1.78 6.90
C HIS A 113 -8.95 0.95 8.18
N SER A 114 -8.53 1.60 9.26
CA SER A 114 -8.11 1.00 10.54
C SER A 114 -9.16 0.09 11.18
N ARG A 115 -10.46 0.38 11.00
CA ARG A 115 -11.57 -0.41 11.55
C ARG A 115 -11.60 -1.89 11.12
N TYR A 116 -10.85 -2.23 10.08
CA TYR A 116 -10.75 -3.59 9.55
C TYR A 116 -9.44 -4.27 9.91
N ILE A 117 -8.61 -3.67 10.76
CA ILE A 117 -7.35 -4.22 11.24
C ILE A 117 -7.46 -4.47 12.74
N ASN A 118 -7.24 -5.71 13.15
CA ASN A 118 -7.00 -6.05 14.55
C ASN A 118 -5.49 -6.02 14.81
N VAL A 119 -5.03 -5.13 15.69
CA VAL A 119 -3.62 -5.09 16.10
C VAL A 119 -3.31 -6.34 16.92
N THR A 120 -2.23 -7.04 16.56
CA THR A 120 -1.85 -8.33 17.17
C THR A 120 -0.56 -8.27 17.96
N ALA A 121 0.34 -7.33 17.64
CA ALA A 121 1.60 -7.11 18.36
C ALA A 121 2.11 -5.68 18.14
N GLY A 122 2.95 -5.21 19.07
CA GLY A 122 3.69 -3.95 19.03
C GLY A 122 4.78 -3.94 20.08
#